data_AF-F7S3L1-F1
#
_entry.id   AF-F7S3L1-F1
#
_cell.length_a   1.000
_cell.length_b   1.000
_cell.length_c   1.000
_cell.angle_alpha   90.00
_cell.angle_beta   90.00
_cell.angle_gamma   90.00
#
_symmetry.space_group_name_H-M   'P 1'
#
loop_
_entity.id
_entity.type
_entity.pdbx_description
1 polymer ?
#
loop_
_entity_poly.entity_id
_entity_poly.type
_entity_poly.pdbx_seq_one_letter_code
_entity_poly.pdbx_strand_id
1 'polypeptide(L)' 'MTQSPRASSAPPARPLLIVAGPTASGKSALALAAAQRFGGTIINADAMQCYADWRIITARPTPADEAA' A
#
# COMPACT_ATOMS: atom_id res chain seq x y z
N MET A 1 11.23 -24.44 38.47
CA MET A 1 11.58 -23.52 37.37
C MET A 1 10.66 -23.81 36.20
N THR A 2 9.46 -23.23 36.18
CA THR A 2 8.52 -23.34 35.07
C THR A 2 8.23 -21.91 34.61
N GLN A 3 8.85 -21.48 33.51
CA GLN A 3 8.50 -20.20 32.89
C GLN A 3 7.14 -20.36 32.22
N SER A 4 6.14 -19.67 32.77
CA SER A 4 4.83 -19.48 32.18
C SER A 4 4.96 -18.76 30.84
N PRO A 5 4.24 -19.18 29.76
CA PRO A 5 4.35 -18.55 28.46
C PRO A 5 3.81 -17.11 28.54
N ARG A 6 4.68 -16.13 28.27
CA ARG A 6 4.25 -14.73 28.12
C ARG A 6 3.34 -14.67 26.90
N ALA A 7 2.05 -14.43 27.09
CA ALA A 7 1.15 -14.07 26.02
C ALA A 7 1.73 -12.85 25.29
N SER A 8 2.11 -13.01 24.02
CA SER A 8 2.53 -11.86 23.22
C SER A 8 1.31 -10.98 22.99
N SER A 9 1.26 -9.82 23.64
CA SER A 9 0.26 -8.81 23.33
C SER A 9 0.52 -8.31 21.92
N ALA A 10 -0.18 -8.86 20.93
CA ALA A 10 -0.13 -8.36 19.57
C ALA A 10 -0.57 -6.87 19.60
N PRO A 11 0.15 -5.98 18.88
CA PRO A 11 -0.27 -4.60 18.78
C PRO A 11 -1.70 -4.53 18.22
N PRO A 12 -2.50 -3.51 18.60
CA PRO A 12 -3.84 -3.35 18.08
C PRO A 12 -3.82 -3.33 16.55
N ALA A 13 -4.71 -4.09 15.92
CA ALA A 13 -4.79 -4.19 14.47
C ALA A 13 -5.03 -2.80 13.87
N ARG A 14 -4.10 -2.35 13.02
CA ARG A 14 -4.28 -1.12 12.25
C ARG A 14 -5.29 -1.38 11.12
N PRO A 15 -6.18 -0.44 10.80
CA PRO A 15 -7.09 -0.58 9.66
C PRO A 15 -6.29 -0.79 8.36
N LEU A 16 -6.74 -1.73 7.53
CA LEU A 16 -6.16 -2.04 6.23
C LEU A 16 -7.21 -1.83 5.14
N LEU A 17 -6.86 -1.08 4.09
CA LEU A 17 -7.67 -0.89 2.89
C LEU A 17 -6.96 -1.56 1.71
N ILE A 18 -7.68 -2.43 0.99
CA ILE A 18 -7.20 -3.06 -0.24
C ILE A 18 -7.92 -2.42 -1.42
N VAL A 19 -7.16 -1.81 -2.34
CA VAL A 19 -7.68 -1.25 -3.58
C VAL A 19 -7.32 -2.18 -4.73
N ALA A 20 -8.27 -3.02 -5.15
CA ALA A 20 -8.11 -3.99 -6.22
C ALA A 20 -9.02 -3.67 -7.43
N GLY A 21 -8.66 -4.18 -8.60
CA GLY A 21 -9.38 -3.93 -9.86
C GLY A 21 -8.49 -4.03 -11.10
N PRO A 22 -9.07 -4.05 -12.31
CA PRO A 22 -8.32 -4.22 -13.56
C PRO A 22 -7.36 -3.05 -13.83
N THR A 23 -6.35 -3.28 -14.68
CA THR A 23 -5.44 -2.21 -15.13
C THR A 23 -6.25 -1.06 -15.76
N ALA A 24 -5.78 0.18 -15.57
CA ALA A 24 -6.44 1.41 -16.01
C ALA A 24 -7.80 1.75 -15.36
N SER A 25 -8.25 1.02 -14.32
CA SER A 25 -9.51 1.32 -13.63
C SER A 25 -9.45 2.48 -12.61
N GLY A 26 -8.36 3.24 -12.56
CA GLY A 26 -8.21 4.37 -11.63
C GLY A 26 -7.78 4.02 -10.19
N LYS A 27 -7.26 2.81 -9.94
CA LYS A 27 -6.82 2.35 -8.59
C LYS A 27 -5.86 3.30 -7.90
N SER A 28 -4.83 3.78 -8.61
CA SER A 28 -3.81 4.66 -8.02
C SER A 28 -4.42 5.99 -7.55
N ALA A 29 -5.32 6.58 -8.35
CA ALA A 29 -6.04 7.79 -7.97
C ALA A 29 -6.91 7.59 -6.72
N LEU A 30 -7.61 6.45 -6.62
CA LEU A 30 -8.39 6.11 -5.42
C LEU A 30 -7.49 5.90 -4.19
N ALA A 31 -6.35 5.24 -4.35
CA ALA A 31 -5.40 5.00 -3.25
C ALA A 31 -4.81 6.31 -2.72
N LEU A 32 -4.42 7.25 -3.61
CA LEU A 32 -3.93 8.59 -3.24
C LEU A 32 -5.00 9.38 -2.46
N ALA A 33 -6.23 9.41 -2.96
CA ALA A 33 -7.33 10.11 -2.28
C ALA A 33 -7.63 9.50 -0.90
N ALA A 34 -7.58 8.17 -0.77
CA ALA A 34 -7.75 7.49 0.51
C ALA A 34 -6.60 7.79 1.49
N ALA A 35 -5.35 7.77 1.02
CA ALA A 35 -4.19 8.10 1.84
C ALA A 35 -4.25 9.53 2.37
N GLN A 36 -4.58 10.51 1.51
CA GLN A 36 -4.78 11.91 1.91
C GLN A 36 -5.92 12.07 2.93
N ARG A 37 -7.04 11.38 2.71
CA ARG A 37 -8.22 11.47 3.59
C ARG A 37 -7.99 10.85 4.97
N PHE A 38 -7.26 9.73 5.02
CA PHE A 38 -7.10 8.94 6.25
C PHE A 38 -5.72 9.10 6.91
N GLY A 39 -4.79 9.85 6.31
CA GLY A 39 -3.40 9.93 6.78
C GLY A 39 -2.68 8.58 6.69
N GLY A 40 -2.96 7.79 5.65
CA GLY A 40 -2.47 6.42 5.49
C GLY A 40 -1.22 6.31 4.61
N THR A 41 -0.49 5.20 4.73
CA THR A 41 0.63 4.86 3.84
C THR A 41 0.16 3.91 2.75
N ILE A 42 0.48 4.24 1.49
CA ILE A 42 0.21 3.36 0.34
C ILE A 42 1.36 2.36 0.21
N ILE A 43 1.01 1.09 0.05
CA ILE A 43 1.96 0.02 -0.27
C ILE A 43 1.61 -0.46 -1.69
N ASN A 44 2.57 -0.37 -2.61
CA ASN A 44 2.37 -0.90 -3.97
C ASN A 44 2.24 -2.43 -3.91
N ALA A 45 1.20 -2.96 -4.55
CA ALA A 45 0.91 -4.39 -4.67
C ALA A 45 0.94 -4.89 -6.13
N ASP A 46 1.37 -4.05 -7.08
CA ASP A 46 1.57 -4.45 -8.48
C ASP A 46 3.00 -4.97 -8.69
N ALA A 47 3.12 -6.25 -9.07
CA ALA A 47 4.40 -6.92 -9.26
C ALA A 47 5.24 -6.31 -10.39
N MET A 48 4.61 -5.72 -11.41
CA MET A 48 5.33 -5.14 -12.55
C MET A 48 5.89 -3.76 -12.22
N GLN A 49 5.26 -2.99 -11.33
CA GLN A 49 5.74 -1.65 -10.96
C GLN A 49 7.01 -1.65 -10.09
N CYS A 50 7.47 -2.83 -9.64
CA CYS A 50 8.72 -3.00 -8.91
C CYS A 50 9.97 -2.78 -9.79
N TYR A 51 9.87 -2.93 -11.11
CA TYR A 51 11.00 -2.71 -12.02
C TYR A 51 11.23 -1.21 -12.25
N ALA A 52 12.43 -0.73 -11.92
CA ALA A 52 12.77 0.69 -11.93
C ALA A 52 12.62 1.33 -13.33
N ASP A 53 13.02 0.61 -14.37
CA ASP A 53 13.07 1.13 -15.74
C ASP A 53 11.71 1.07 -16.47
N TRP A 54 10.69 0.45 -15.89
CA TRP A 54 9.44 0.10 -16.57
C TRP A 54 8.27 1.05 -16.27
N ARG A 55 8.55 2.28 -15.85
CA ARG A 55 7.53 3.20 -15.31
C ARG A 55 6.39 3.49 -16.30
N ILE A 56 6.72 3.73 -17.58
CA ILE A 56 5.74 4.07 -18.62
C ILE A 56 4.83 2.88 -18.93
N ILE A 57 5.41 1.70 -19.19
CA ILE A 57 4.66 0.52 -19.63
C ILE A 57 3.84 -0.14 -18.51
N THR A 58 4.12 0.18 -17.24
CA THR A 58 3.40 -0.35 -16.07
C THR A 58 2.35 0.60 -15.50
N ALA A 59 2.11 1.73 -16.17
CA ALA A 59 1.24 2.79 -15.68
C ALA A 59 1.57 3.19 -14.23
N ARG A 60 2.87 3.21 -13.89
CA ARG A 60 3.33 3.58 -12.55
C ARG A 60 3.03 5.06 -12.30
N PRO A 61 2.58 5.44 -11.10
CA PRO A 61 2.39 6.84 -10.75
C PRO A 61 3.64 7.69 -11.02
N THR A 62 3.41 8.97 -11.31
CA THR A 62 4.51 9.91 -11.57
C THR A 62 5.31 10.13 -10.28
N PRO A 63 6.56 10.62 -10.37
CA PRO A 63 7.33 10.97 -9.18
C PRO A 63 6.62 11.99 -8.27
N ALA A 64 5.79 12.87 -8.84
CA ALA A 64 4.98 13.82 -8.07
C ALA A 64 3.87 13.10 -7.29
N ASP A 65 3.21 12.12 -7.90
CA ASP A 65 2.20 11.30 -7.22
C ASP A 65 2.78 10.47 -6.07
N GLU A 66 4.00 9.94 -6.23
CA GLU A 66 4.69 9.15 -5.18
C GLU A 66 5.20 10.00 -4.02
N ALA A 67 5.35 11.31 -4.20
CA ALA A 67 5.85 12.24 -3.19
C ALA A 67 4.73 12.94 -2.38
N ALA A 68 3.46 12.74 -2.77
CA ALA A 68 2.27 13.35 -2.17
C ALA A 68 1.81 12.60 -0.91
#